data_AF-A0A6P2FUS7-F1
#
_entry.id   AF-A0A6P2FUS7-F1
#
_cell.length_a   1.000
_cell.length_b   1.000
_cell.length_c   1.000
_cell.angle_alpha   90.00
_cell.angle_beta   90.00
_cell.angle_gamma   90.00
#
_symmetry.space_group_name_H-M   'P 1'
#
loop_
_entity.id
_entity.type
_entity.pdbx_description
1 polymer ?
#
loop_
_entity_poly.entity_id
_entity_poly.type
_entity_poly.pdbx_seq_one_letter_code
_entity_poly.pdbx_strand_id
1 'polypeptide(L)'
;MGRREWEKGEVVIPSAAWAGFKKDLREAYNKAIAADFELAKRVHERVKAAQKGKRNVDWEKAVWAEIHATDEKRSAGYGYFGGGGTYQAERYEFKVVSEWNVKTALLVNDEATGKVKLATPKAKSFAPVKSDARQFYAGNEASITLVDESRTAKWNVYENKNACEEARQSYMGRAFLGLLAKVKWTRGSGGSFHGNDEYHEDAGREHAGGGGSYIKDTFGPLGDDDYERTNGIRRAKAPAFAGSRTVGKFYR
;
A
#
# COMPACT_ATOMS: atom_id res chain seq x y z
N MET A 1 -4.20 10.50 20.72
CA MET A 1 -4.77 9.33 20.02
C MET A 1 -4.50 9.50 18.53
N GLY A 2 -4.32 8.42 17.77
CA GLY A 2 -4.01 8.51 16.33
C GLY A 2 -5.27 8.34 15.50
N ARG A 3 -5.44 9.17 14.46
CA ARG A 3 -6.59 9.13 13.54
C ARG A 3 -6.64 7.80 12.80
N ARG A 4 -7.73 7.05 12.98
CA ARG A 4 -8.05 5.90 12.12
C ARG A 4 -8.68 6.39 10.83
N GLU A 5 -8.20 5.88 9.71
CA GLU A 5 -8.68 6.26 8.39
C GLU A 5 -8.77 5.04 7.47
N TRP A 6 -9.70 5.10 6.53
CA TRP A 6 -9.82 4.12 5.45
C TRP A 6 -10.04 4.83 4.12
N GLU A 7 -9.81 4.10 3.03
CA GLU A 7 -10.00 4.60 1.66
C GLU A 7 -10.38 3.45 0.72
N LYS A 8 -11.37 3.67 -0.12
CA LYS A 8 -11.83 2.71 -1.12
C LYS A 8 -12.18 3.43 -2.41
N GLY A 9 -12.16 2.70 -3.51
CA GLY A 9 -12.85 3.15 -4.69
C GLY A 9 -12.54 2.33 -5.92
N GLU A 10 -13.15 2.73 -7.02
CA GLU A 10 -13.19 1.97 -8.24
C GLU A 10 -12.92 2.90 -9.42
N VAL A 11 -12.08 2.46 -10.35
CA VAL A 11 -11.72 3.23 -11.54
C VAL A 11 -11.84 2.34 -12.76
N VAL A 12 -12.74 2.71 -13.67
CA VAL A 12 -12.92 2.06 -14.97
C VAL A 12 -11.84 2.53 -15.93
N ILE A 13 -10.95 1.64 -16.33
CA ILE A 13 -9.83 1.94 -17.24
C ILE A 13 -10.31 1.87 -18.70
N PRO A 14 -9.96 2.84 -19.57
CA PRO A 14 -10.24 2.77 -21.00
C PRO A 14 -9.74 1.46 -21.63
N SER A 15 -10.51 0.90 -22.57
CA SER A 15 -10.20 -0.41 -23.19
C SER A 15 -8.80 -0.44 -23.78
N ALA A 16 -8.37 0.65 -24.44
CA ALA A 16 -7.06 0.77 -25.06
C ALA A 16 -5.90 0.77 -24.05
N ALA A 17 -6.14 1.18 -22.80
CA ALA A 17 -5.11 1.23 -21.76
C ALA A 17 -5.09 -0.02 -20.86
N TRP A 18 -6.17 -0.80 -20.82
CA TRP A 18 -6.36 -1.87 -19.84
C TRP A 18 -5.26 -2.94 -19.87
N ALA A 19 -4.91 -3.46 -21.05
CA ALA A 19 -3.90 -4.49 -21.18
C ALA A 19 -2.52 -4.03 -20.70
N GLY A 20 -2.12 -2.80 -21.07
CA GLY A 20 -0.88 -2.17 -20.61
C GLY A 20 -0.88 -1.92 -19.11
N PHE A 21 -1.97 -1.38 -18.58
CA PHE A 21 -2.14 -1.12 -17.15
C PHE A 21 -1.93 -2.39 -16.30
N LYS A 22 -2.57 -3.51 -16.69
CA LYS A 22 -2.41 -4.80 -16.00
C LYS A 22 -0.97 -5.31 -16.06
N LYS A 23 -0.34 -5.20 -17.22
CA LYS A 23 1.04 -5.64 -17.43
C LYS A 23 2.00 -4.86 -16.53
N ASP A 24 1.92 -3.53 -16.57
CA ASP A 24 2.83 -2.65 -15.84
C ASP A 24 2.65 -2.80 -14.32
N LEU A 25 1.41 -2.95 -13.85
CA LEU A 25 1.12 -3.20 -12.43
C LEU A 25 1.72 -4.53 -11.96
N ARG A 26 1.58 -5.59 -12.77
CA ARG A 26 2.17 -6.91 -12.49
C ARG A 26 3.69 -6.86 -12.49
N GLU A 27 4.31 -6.17 -13.44
CA GLU A 27 5.75 -6.00 -13.50
C GLU A 27 6.28 -5.24 -12.27
N ALA A 28 5.59 -4.19 -11.84
CA ALA A 28 5.90 -3.51 -10.59
C ALA A 28 5.82 -4.48 -9.40
N TYR A 29 4.76 -5.27 -9.29
CA TYR A 29 4.59 -6.22 -8.20
C TYR A 29 5.68 -7.29 -8.17
N ASN A 30 6.00 -7.88 -9.33
CA ASN A 30 7.05 -8.90 -9.43
C ASN A 30 8.44 -8.33 -9.13
N LYS A 31 8.69 -7.06 -9.49
CA LYS A 31 9.91 -6.35 -9.08
C LYS A 31 9.99 -6.19 -7.56
N ALA A 32 8.87 -5.88 -6.90
CA ALA A 32 8.82 -5.81 -5.44
C ALA A 32 9.05 -7.20 -4.80
N ILE A 33 8.43 -8.27 -5.30
CA ILE A 33 8.68 -9.65 -4.82
C ILE A 33 10.16 -10.04 -4.92
N ALA A 34 10.82 -9.69 -6.03
CA ALA A 34 12.25 -9.96 -6.18
C ALA A 34 13.08 -9.19 -5.13
N ALA A 35 12.69 -7.95 -4.82
CA ALA A 35 13.33 -7.17 -3.76
C ALA A 35 13.09 -7.78 -2.36
N ASP A 36 11.89 -8.31 -2.09
CA ASP A 36 11.57 -9.04 -0.85
C ASP A 36 12.51 -10.25 -0.68
N PHE A 37 12.75 -11.01 -1.74
CA PHE A 37 13.64 -12.19 -1.69
C PHE A 37 15.08 -11.79 -1.33
N GLU A 38 15.60 -10.74 -1.97
CA GLU A 38 16.95 -10.24 -1.69
C GLU A 38 17.05 -9.65 -0.27
N LEU A 39 16.00 -9.00 0.22
CA LEU A 39 15.92 -8.57 1.61
C LEU A 39 15.93 -9.76 2.57
N ALA A 40 15.14 -10.80 2.29
CA ALA A 40 15.08 -12.00 3.12
C ALA A 40 16.44 -12.70 3.23
N LYS A 41 17.22 -12.77 2.14
CA LYS A 41 18.59 -13.30 2.18
C LYS A 41 19.49 -12.52 3.13
N ARG A 42 19.52 -11.18 3.00
CA ARG A 42 20.34 -10.31 3.84
C ARG A 42 19.96 -10.43 5.32
N VAL A 43 18.67 -10.38 5.62
CA VAL A 43 18.14 -10.53 6.98
C VAL A 43 18.53 -11.90 7.55
N HIS A 44 18.34 -12.97 6.80
CA HIS A 44 18.71 -14.32 7.23
C HIS A 44 20.20 -14.43 7.55
N GLU A 45 21.08 -13.94 6.67
CA GLU A 45 22.53 -13.97 6.88
C GLU A 45 22.94 -13.23 8.15
N ARG A 46 22.43 -12.01 8.35
CA ARG A 46 22.73 -11.18 9.52
C ARG A 46 22.19 -11.76 10.81
N VAL A 47 20.93 -12.21 10.84
CA VAL A 47 20.33 -12.85 12.02
C VAL A 47 21.10 -14.13 12.37
N LYS A 48 21.40 -14.98 11.38
CA LYS A 48 22.15 -16.22 11.60
C LYS A 48 23.54 -15.95 12.17
N ALA A 49 24.24 -14.91 11.69
CA ALA A 49 25.54 -14.51 12.22
C ALA A 49 25.42 -13.96 13.66
N ALA A 50 24.48 -13.05 13.92
CA ALA A 50 24.29 -12.39 15.21
C ALA A 50 23.81 -13.33 16.33
N GLN A 51 23.15 -14.43 15.97
CA GLN A 51 22.60 -15.41 16.91
C GLN A 51 23.42 -16.71 16.99
N LYS A 52 24.58 -16.78 16.32
CA LYS A 52 25.45 -17.96 16.33
C LYS A 52 25.88 -18.33 17.76
N GLY A 53 25.66 -19.60 18.14
CA GLY A 53 26.05 -20.14 19.45
C GLY A 53 25.11 -19.79 20.61
N LYS A 54 24.09 -18.95 20.40
CA LYS A 54 23.09 -18.62 21.42
C LYS A 54 22.03 -19.72 21.48
N ARG A 55 21.59 -20.03 22.70
CA ARG A 55 20.48 -20.96 22.98
C ARG A 55 19.20 -20.16 23.23
N ASN A 56 18.03 -20.78 23.00
CA ASN A 56 16.72 -20.19 23.28
C ASN A 56 16.51 -18.80 22.64
N VAL A 57 16.95 -18.66 21.38
CA VAL A 57 16.83 -17.41 20.63
C VAL A 57 15.35 -17.13 20.32
N ASP A 58 14.90 -15.92 20.64
CA ASP A 58 13.64 -15.38 20.13
C ASP A 58 13.83 -14.95 18.67
N TRP A 59 13.57 -15.90 17.76
CA TRP A 59 13.76 -15.69 16.32
C TRP A 59 12.84 -14.62 15.76
N GLU A 60 11.63 -14.47 16.30
CA GLU A 60 10.69 -13.47 15.82
C GLU A 60 11.20 -12.07 16.11
N LYS A 61 11.60 -11.81 17.36
CA LYS A 61 12.20 -10.53 17.74
C LYS A 61 13.48 -10.24 16.96
N ALA A 62 14.35 -11.25 16.77
CA ALA A 62 15.60 -11.08 16.05
C ALA A 62 15.39 -10.76 14.56
N VAL A 63 14.45 -11.45 13.89
CA VAL A 63 14.11 -11.19 12.48
C VAL A 63 13.48 -9.82 12.31
N TRP A 64 12.54 -9.42 13.17
CA TRP A 64 11.94 -8.09 13.10
C TRP A 64 12.96 -6.97 13.28
N ALA A 65 13.81 -7.08 14.31
CA ALA A 65 14.85 -6.10 14.55
C ALA A 65 15.78 -5.95 13.33
N GLU A 66 16.13 -7.05 12.68
CA GLU A 66 16.99 -7.00 11.50
C GLU A 66 16.27 -6.56 10.22
N ILE A 67 14.98 -6.87 10.04
CA ILE A 67 14.18 -6.30 8.94
C ILE A 67 14.20 -4.78 9.05
N HIS A 68 13.97 -4.24 10.25
CA HIS A 68 13.94 -2.80 10.48
C HIS A 68 15.33 -2.14 10.44
N ALA A 69 16.40 -2.87 10.79
CA ALA A 69 17.77 -2.37 10.71
C ALA A 69 18.38 -2.48 9.30
N THR A 70 18.20 -3.60 8.59
CA THR A 70 18.66 -3.77 7.20
C THR A 70 17.95 -2.79 6.27
N ASP A 71 16.70 -2.48 6.59
CA ASP A 71 15.94 -1.45 5.92
C ASP A 71 16.09 -0.11 6.66
N GLU A 72 17.35 0.34 6.85
CA GLU A 72 17.75 1.62 7.48
C GLU A 72 17.04 2.86 6.87
N LYS A 73 16.31 2.69 5.76
CA LYS A 73 15.40 3.67 5.15
C LYS A 73 13.92 3.34 5.40
N ARG A 74 13.53 2.63 6.47
CA ARG A 74 12.12 2.35 6.83
C ARG A 74 11.79 2.73 8.26
N SER A 75 12.76 2.71 9.17
CA SER A 75 12.51 2.69 10.60
C SER A 75 12.30 4.07 11.26
N ALA A 76 11.81 5.08 10.55
CA ALA A 76 11.33 6.30 11.20
C ALA A 76 9.84 6.22 11.62
N GLY A 77 9.13 5.13 11.28
CA GLY A 77 7.68 4.99 11.51
C GLY A 77 7.25 4.04 12.64
N TYR A 78 7.96 2.92 12.85
CA TYR A 78 7.67 2.00 13.96
C TYR A 78 8.40 2.45 15.22
N GLY A 79 8.06 3.65 15.70
CA GLY A 79 8.33 4.03 17.07
C GLY A 79 7.61 3.03 17.97
N TYR A 80 8.36 2.11 18.55
CA TYR A 80 7.93 1.23 19.62
C TYR A 80 7.09 2.08 20.60
N PHE A 81 5.82 1.69 20.78
CA PHE A 81 4.83 2.34 21.63
C PHE A 81 5.46 2.91 22.92
N GLY A 82 5.67 4.23 23.01
CA GLY A 82 6.09 4.85 24.27
C GLY A 82 6.81 6.20 24.23
N GLY A 83 7.40 6.62 23.11
CA GLY A 83 8.17 7.87 23.05
C GLY A 83 7.46 8.98 22.27
N GLY A 84 7.00 10.03 22.94
CA GLY A 84 6.35 11.22 22.36
C GLY A 84 7.27 12.12 21.52
N GLY A 85 8.01 11.55 20.57
CA GLY A 85 8.82 12.30 19.61
C GLY A 85 8.05 12.59 18.33
N THR A 86 7.98 13.86 17.95
CA THR A 86 7.50 14.32 16.63
C THR A 86 8.53 13.94 15.56
N TYR A 87 8.57 12.67 15.17
CA TYR A 87 9.35 12.24 14.02
C TYR A 87 8.65 12.74 12.74
N GLN A 88 9.17 13.83 12.18
CA GLN A 88 9.03 14.08 10.75
C GLN A 88 9.85 13.00 10.03
N ALA A 89 9.28 11.81 9.91
CA ALA A 89 9.81 10.80 9.01
C ALA A 89 9.82 11.42 7.62
N GLU A 90 10.99 11.61 7.02
CA GLU A 90 11.11 11.65 5.57
C GLU A 90 10.60 10.29 5.08
N ARG A 91 9.28 10.18 4.85
CA ARG A 91 8.60 8.89 4.71
C ARG A 91 9.07 8.21 3.43
N TYR A 92 9.80 7.14 3.63
CA TYR A 92 10.64 6.53 2.62
C TYR A 92 9.85 5.66 1.65
N GLU A 93 10.44 5.50 0.46
CA GLU A 93 10.00 4.56 -0.56
C GLU A 93 10.14 3.12 -0.05
N PHE A 94 9.03 2.53 0.41
CA PHE A 94 8.92 1.07 0.51
C PHE A 94 9.26 0.51 -0.88
N LYS A 95 10.22 -0.42 -0.97
CA LYS A 95 10.60 -1.12 -2.22
C LYS A 95 10.13 -2.57 -2.27
N VAL A 96 9.41 -2.99 -1.23
CA VAL A 96 8.97 -4.37 -1.01
C VAL A 96 7.44 -4.43 -1.00
N VAL A 97 6.90 -5.63 -1.18
CA VAL A 97 5.44 -5.84 -1.11
C VAL A 97 4.95 -5.69 0.33
N SER A 98 5.55 -6.44 1.26
CA SER A 98 5.27 -6.35 2.69
C SER A 98 6.43 -6.91 3.52
N GLU A 99 6.60 -6.42 4.75
CA GLU A 99 7.54 -7.03 5.71
C GLU A 99 7.09 -8.43 6.12
N TRP A 100 5.78 -8.67 6.09
CA TRP A 100 5.17 -9.95 6.38
C TRP A 100 5.62 -11.06 5.44
N ASN A 101 5.80 -10.79 4.14
CA ASN A 101 6.32 -11.78 3.19
C ASN A 101 7.73 -12.25 3.59
N VAL A 102 8.59 -11.31 3.98
CA VAL A 102 9.95 -11.63 4.44
C VAL A 102 9.91 -12.41 5.76
N LYS A 103 9.14 -11.94 6.74
CA LYS A 103 8.97 -12.61 8.03
C LYS A 103 8.49 -14.06 7.86
N THR A 104 7.39 -14.26 7.14
CA THR A 104 6.77 -15.58 6.95
C THR A 104 7.64 -16.54 6.15
N ALA A 105 8.49 -16.03 5.25
CA ALA A 105 9.47 -16.85 4.56
C ALA A 105 10.64 -17.29 5.45
N LEU A 106 10.99 -16.50 6.47
CA LEU A 106 12.11 -16.75 7.38
C LEU A 106 11.72 -17.46 8.67
N LEU A 107 10.49 -17.32 9.14
CA LEU A 107 10.02 -17.93 10.38
C LEU A 107 9.07 -19.08 10.06
N VAL A 108 9.51 -20.30 10.35
CA VAL A 108 8.68 -21.51 10.16
C VAL A 108 8.52 -22.23 11.49
N ASN A 109 7.37 -22.87 11.68
CA ASN A 109 7.18 -23.76 12.82
C ASN A 109 7.90 -25.08 12.56
N ASP A 110 8.64 -25.53 13.57
CA ASP A 110 9.22 -26.86 13.58
C ASP A 110 8.14 -27.89 13.92
N GLU A 111 7.85 -28.81 13.00
CA GLU A 111 6.75 -29.77 13.15
C GLU A 111 6.91 -30.70 14.36
N ALA A 112 8.15 -31.04 14.74
CA ALA A 112 8.41 -31.94 15.85
C ALA A 112 8.25 -31.25 17.21
N THR A 113 8.59 -29.96 17.31
CA THR A 113 8.64 -29.24 18.60
C THR A 113 7.58 -28.16 18.75
N GLY A 114 6.90 -27.78 17.66
CA GLY A 114 5.98 -26.63 17.60
C GLY A 114 6.67 -25.27 17.74
N LYS A 115 8.00 -25.23 17.87
CA LYS A 115 8.76 -23.99 18.10
C LYS A 115 9.07 -23.30 16.77
N VAL A 116 9.06 -21.97 16.79
CA VAL A 116 9.51 -21.16 15.65
C VAL A 116 11.02 -21.35 15.45
N LYS A 117 11.44 -21.55 14.20
CA LYS A 117 12.85 -21.60 13.80
C LYS A 117 13.12 -20.70 12.60
N LEU A 118 14.37 -20.26 12.48
CA LEU A 118 14.86 -19.53 11.32
C LEU A 118 15.07 -20.49 10.14
N ALA A 119 14.39 -20.22 9.02
CA ALA A 119 14.52 -20.95 7.76
C ALA A 119 15.34 -20.15 6.74
N THR A 120 16.08 -20.87 5.89
CA THR A 120 16.72 -20.25 4.73
C THR A 120 15.65 -19.84 3.71
N PRO A 121 15.66 -18.59 3.23
CA PRO A 121 14.67 -18.11 2.28
C PRO A 121 14.79 -18.88 0.97
N LYS A 122 13.64 -19.35 0.45
CA LYS A 122 13.57 -20.13 -0.78
C LYS A 122 12.95 -19.28 -1.88
N ALA A 123 13.51 -19.33 -3.09
CA ALA A 123 12.97 -18.60 -4.24
C ALA A 123 11.49 -18.92 -4.50
N LYS A 124 11.06 -20.16 -4.24
CA LYS A 124 9.65 -20.57 -4.37
C LYS A 124 8.68 -19.82 -3.45
N SER A 125 9.16 -19.31 -2.30
CA SER A 125 8.34 -18.51 -1.38
C SER A 125 8.13 -17.07 -1.89
N PHE A 126 8.88 -16.69 -2.93
CA PHE A 126 8.84 -15.38 -3.59
C PHE A 126 8.60 -15.58 -5.10
N ALA A 127 7.72 -16.53 -5.45
CA ALA A 127 7.41 -16.78 -6.85
C ALA A 127 6.71 -15.55 -7.47
N PRO A 128 7.14 -15.10 -8.67
CA PRO A 128 6.46 -14.01 -9.35
C PRO A 128 5.03 -14.40 -9.67
N VAL A 129 4.11 -13.43 -9.60
CA VAL A 129 2.72 -13.65 -9.98
C VAL A 129 2.59 -13.74 -11.51
N LYS A 130 1.67 -14.61 -11.93
CA LYS A 130 1.39 -14.91 -13.35
C LYS A 130 0.49 -13.84 -13.98
N SER A 131 0.24 -13.97 -15.28
CA SER A 131 -0.56 -13.00 -16.06
C SER A 131 -2.05 -12.94 -15.68
N ASP A 132 -2.55 -13.99 -15.06
CA ASP A 132 -3.92 -14.13 -14.53
C ASP A 132 -4.08 -13.54 -13.12
N ALA A 133 -3.02 -13.05 -12.48
CA ALA A 133 -3.13 -12.38 -11.19
C ALA A 133 -4.08 -11.17 -11.27
N ARG A 134 -5.01 -11.10 -10.31
CA ARG A 134 -6.01 -10.03 -10.20
C ARG A 134 -5.94 -9.26 -8.90
N GLN A 135 -5.21 -9.74 -7.91
CA GLN A 135 -5.09 -9.10 -6.61
C GLN A 135 -3.63 -8.83 -6.28
N PHE A 136 -3.35 -7.63 -5.79
CA PHE A 136 -2.00 -7.16 -5.45
C PHE A 136 -2.06 -6.46 -4.10
N TYR A 137 -1.10 -6.75 -3.23
CA TYR A 137 -0.97 -6.03 -1.95
C TYR A 137 -0.21 -4.72 -2.14
N ALA A 138 -0.64 -3.68 -1.43
CA ALA A 138 -0.03 -2.36 -1.41
C ALA A 138 0.36 -1.97 0.02
N GLY A 139 1.48 -2.52 0.48
CA GLY A 139 1.86 -2.46 1.89
C GLY A 139 1.06 -3.46 2.74
N ASN A 140 0.90 -3.15 4.03
CA ASN A 140 0.20 -4.03 4.97
C ASN A 140 -1.32 -3.80 4.99
N GLU A 141 -1.77 -2.60 4.64
CA GLU A 141 -3.16 -2.16 4.89
C GLU A 141 -3.97 -1.98 3.62
N ALA A 142 -3.40 -2.22 2.44
CA ALA A 142 -4.10 -1.99 1.20
C ALA A 142 -3.96 -3.10 0.16
N SER A 143 -4.95 -3.14 -0.71
CA SER A 143 -5.04 -4.07 -1.82
C SER A 143 -5.57 -3.38 -3.07
N ILE A 144 -5.10 -3.88 -4.22
CA ILE A 144 -5.55 -3.51 -5.55
C ILE A 144 -6.16 -4.76 -6.19
N THR A 145 -7.39 -4.64 -6.68
CA THR A 145 -8.09 -5.73 -7.37
C THR A 145 -8.48 -5.33 -8.79
N LEU A 146 -8.22 -6.20 -9.77
CA LEU A 146 -8.54 -5.98 -11.18
C LEU A 146 -9.73 -6.85 -11.59
N VAL A 147 -10.77 -6.23 -12.13
CA VAL A 147 -11.97 -6.90 -12.66
C VAL A 147 -11.97 -6.75 -14.18
N ASP A 148 -11.77 -7.85 -14.90
CA ASP A 148 -11.54 -7.83 -16.36
C ASP A 148 -12.80 -7.47 -17.14
N GLU A 149 -13.95 -7.96 -16.67
CA GLU A 149 -15.26 -7.83 -17.32
C GLU A 149 -15.64 -6.36 -17.47
N SER A 150 -15.40 -5.58 -16.42
CA SER A 150 -15.70 -4.15 -16.36
C SER A 150 -14.49 -3.25 -16.58
N ARG A 151 -13.29 -3.83 -16.75
CA ARG A 151 -12.00 -3.10 -16.80
C ARG A 151 -11.82 -2.19 -15.58
N THR A 152 -12.28 -2.65 -14.42
CA THR A 152 -12.26 -1.86 -13.19
C THR A 152 -11.04 -2.22 -12.36
N ALA A 153 -10.27 -1.21 -11.96
CA ALA A 153 -9.31 -1.33 -10.89
C ALA A 153 -9.93 -0.83 -9.58
N LYS A 154 -9.94 -1.68 -8.55
CA LYS A 154 -10.42 -1.37 -7.21
C LYS A 154 -9.23 -1.09 -6.30
N TRP A 155 -9.35 -0.06 -5.48
CA TRP A 155 -8.44 0.29 -4.41
C TRP A 155 -9.17 0.10 -3.09
N ASN A 156 -8.54 -0.58 -2.14
CA ASN A 156 -9.11 -0.81 -0.82
C ASN A 156 -8.02 -0.73 0.24
N VAL A 157 -8.14 0.24 1.14
CA VAL A 157 -7.34 0.45 2.34
C VAL A 157 -8.22 0.13 3.54
N TYR A 158 -7.77 -0.81 4.37
CA TYR A 158 -8.44 -1.17 5.61
C TYR A 158 -8.34 -0.03 6.64
N GLU A 159 -9.31 0.02 7.54
CA GLU A 159 -9.33 1.02 8.59
C GLU A 159 -8.21 0.76 9.59
N ASN A 160 -7.21 1.64 9.60
CA ASN A 160 -6.15 1.62 10.60
C ASN A 160 -5.58 3.04 10.78
N LYS A 161 -4.71 3.21 11.79
CA LYS A 161 -4.00 4.47 12.03
C LYS A 161 -3.04 4.75 10.88
N ASN A 162 -3.16 5.92 10.23
CA ASN A 162 -2.35 6.33 9.08
C ASN A 162 -2.41 5.38 7.86
N ALA A 163 -3.43 4.52 7.78
CA ALA A 163 -3.49 3.46 6.78
C ALA A 163 -3.48 3.99 5.34
N CYS A 164 -4.18 5.10 5.09
CA CYS A 164 -4.31 5.67 3.75
C CYS A 164 -2.98 6.25 3.30
N GLU A 165 -2.33 7.01 4.17
CA GLU A 165 -1.03 7.59 3.86
C GLU A 165 0.03 6.50 3.61
N GLU A 166 0.11 5.48 4.47
CA GLU A 166 1.04 4.37 4.32
C GLU A 166 0.77 3.56 3.05
N ALA A 167 -0.50 3.26 2.75
CA ALA A 167 -0.89 2.56 1.55
C ALA A 167 -0.48 3.33 0.28
N ARG A 168 -0.74 4.63 0.23
CA ARG A 168 -0.38 5.50 -0.90
C ARG A 168 1.12 5.69 -1.06
N GLN A 169 1.88 5.68 0.04
CA GLN A 169 3.35 5.78 0.03
C GLN A 169 4.05 4.44 -0.23
N SER A 170 3.35 3.32 -0.06
CA SER A 170 3.88 1.99 -0.38
C SER A 170 4.38 1.91 -1.83
N TYR A 171 5.30 0.97 -2.12
CA TYR A 171 5.81 0.75 -3.47
C TYR A 171 4.67 0.61 -4.48
N MET A 172 3.73 -0.27 -4.16
CA MET A 172 2.63 -0.63 -5.03
C MET A 172 1.54 0.44 -5.09
N GLY A 173 1.29 1.17 -3.99
CA GLY A 173 0.41 2.33 -4.00
C GLY A 173 0.92 3.41 -4.96
N ARG A 174 2.21 3.76 -4.89
CA ARG A 174 2.83 4.73 -5.80
C ARG A 174 2.86 4.23 -7.24
N ALA A 175 3.17 2.95 -7.47
CA ALA A 175 3.12 2.36 -8.80
C ALA A 175 1.70 2.45 -9.39
N PHE A 176 0.69 2.02 -8.64
CA PHE A 176 -0.71 2.04 -9.05
C PHE A 176 -1.22 3.46 -9.35
N LEU A 177 -1.05 4.40 -8.43
CA LEU A 177 -1.45 5.79 -8.61
C LEU A 177 -0.69 6.44 -9.79
N GLY A 178 0.60 6.12 -9.93
CA GLY A 178 1.43 6.57 -11.04
C GLY A 178 0.97 6.01 -12.40
N LEU A 179 0.41 4.79 -12.43
CA LEU A 179 -0.21 4.24 -13.63
C LEU A 179 -1.54 4.94 -13.95
N LEU A 180 -2.39 5.16 -12.95
CA LEU A 180 -3.65 5.91 -13.13
C LEU A 180 -3.40 7.33 -13.68
N ALA A 181 -2.37 8.02 -13.17
CA ALA A 181 -1.98 9.34 -13.64
C ALA A 181 -1.55 9.38 -15.12
N LYS A 182 -1.12 8.25 -15.70
CA LYS A 182 -0.70 8.13 -17.11
C LYS A 182 -1.85 7.75 -18.04
N VAL A 183 -3.00 7.33 -17.51
CA VAL A 183 -4.14 6.91 -18.32
C VAL A 183 -4.71 8.11 -19.08
N LYS A 184 -4.82 7.96 -20.40
CA LYS A 184 -5.58 8.89 -21.24
C LYS A 184 -7.07 8.58 -21.10
N TRP A 185 -7.75 9.32 -20.24
CA TRP A 185 -9.17 9.12 -19.95
C TRP A 185 -10.05 9.44 -21.16
N THR A 186 -11.05 8.59 -21.40
CA THR A 186 -12.08 8.77 -22.43
C THR A 186 -13.46 8.92 -21.78
N ARG A 187 -14.48 9.29 -22.58
CA ARG A 187 -15.88 9.23 -22.11
C ARG A 187 -16.21 7.82 -21.60
N GLY A 188 -16.94 7.72 -20.49
CA GLY A 188 -17.32 6.44 -19.88
C GLY A 188 -16.17 5.70 -19.19
N SER A 189 -15.09 6.40 -18.84
CA SER A 189 -13.98 5.86 -18.04
C SER A 189 -13.66 6.80 -16.87
N GLY A 190 -12.90 6.29 -15.89
CA GLY A 190 -12.59 7.01 -14.67
C GLY A 190 -13.31 6.43 -13.45
N GLY A 191 -13.37 7.23 -12.39
CA GLY A 191 -14.00 6.88 -11.12
C GLY A 191 -13.44 7.72 -9.98
N SER A 192 -13.73 7.35 -8.74
CA SER A 192 -13.35 8.13 -7.57
C SER A 192 -12.86 7.22 -6.44
N PHE A 193 -12.01 7.77 -5.60
CA PHE A 193 -11.71 7.21 -4.28
C PHE A 193 -12.45 8.02 -3.23
N HIS A 194 -13.11 7.31 -2.33
CA HIS A 194 -13.76 7.84 -1.16
C HIS A 194 -13.08 7.30 0.10
N GLY A 195 -13.19 8.01 1.19
CA GLY A 195 -12.70 7.53 2.47
C GLY A 195 -13.43 8.17 3.63
N ASN A 196 -13.04 7.75 4.81
CA ASN A 196 -13.50 8.37 6.04
C ASN A 196 -12.40 8.33 7.10
N ASP A 197 -12.67 8.99 8.21
CA ASP A 197 -11.84 8.95 9.39
C ASP A 197 -12.65 9.17 10.66
N GLU A 198 -12.05 8.78 11.79
CA GLU A 198 -12.66 8.80 13.13
C GLU A 198 -13.32 10.14 13.48
N TYR A 199 -12.67 11.27 13.17
CA TYR A 199 -13.22 12.59 13.51
C TYR A 199 -14.47 12.94 12.71
N HIS A 200 -14.50 12.53 11.44
CA HIS A 200 -15.67 12.78 10.61
C HIS A 200 -16.86 11.92 11.06
N GLU A 201 -16.61 10.68 11.44
CA GLU A 201 -17.62 9.78 12.01
C GLU A 201 -18.17 10.29 13.33
N ASP A 202 -17.30 10.75 14.23
CA ASP A 202 -17.71 11.33 15.51
C ASP A 202 -18.53 12.62 15.30
N ALA A 203 -18.13 13.49 14.38
CA ALA A 203 -18.94 14.65 13.99
C ALA A 203 -20.34 14.25 13.49
N GLY A 204 -20.48 13.08 12.84
CA GLY A 204 -21.78 12.53 12.44
C GLY A 204 -22.63 11.99 13.58
N ARG A 205 -22.02 11.59 14.70
CA ARG A 205 -22.75 11.21 15.92
C ARG A 205 -23.28 12.43 16.65
N GLU A 206 -22.53 13.53 16.60
CA GLU A 206 -22.87 14.78 17.29
C GLU A 206 -23.82 15.68 16.49
N HIS A 207 -23.82 15.59 15.15
CA HIS A 207 -24.59 16.46 14.28
C HIS A 207 -25.34 15.73 13.18
N ALA A 208 -26.63 16.05 13.01
CA ALA A 208 -27.44 15.57 11.90
C ALA A 208 -26.81 15.98 10.55
N GLY A 209 -26.44 14.99 9.74
CA GLY A 209 -25.80 15.19 8.43
C GLY A 209 -24.27 15.04 8.40
N GLY A 210 -23.61 14.81 9.54
CA GLY A 210 -22.18 14.46 9.57
C GLY A 210 -21.90 12.96 9.34
N GLY A 211 -20.62 12.56 9.34
CA GLY A 211 -20.22 11.14 9.32
C GLY A 211 -20.19 10.45 7.96
N GLY A 212 -20.62 11.14 6.89
CA GLY A 212 -20.56 10.61 5.53
C GLY A 212 -19.12 10.46 5.02
N SER A 213 -18.89 9.45 4.18
CA SER A 213 -17.64 9.34 3.43
C SER A 213 -17.47 10.51 2.47
N TYR A 214 -16.22 10.92 2.24
CA TYR A 214 -15.89 12.02 1.33
C TYR A 214 -14.98 11.56 0.19
N ILE A 215 -15.08 12.23 -0.95
CA ILE A 215 -14.23 11.96 -2.12
C ILE A 215 -12.81 12.48 -1.83
N LYS A 216 -11.84 11.58 -1.84
CA LYS A 216 -10.40 11.86 -1.67
C LYS A 216 -9.71 12.14 -3.00
N ASP A 217 -10.08 11.41 -4.07
CA ASP A 217 -9.52 11.61 -5.41
C ASP A 217 -10.54 11.29 -6.50
N THR A 218 -10.33 11.88 -7.68
CA THR A 218 -11.15 11.65 -8.88
C THR A 218 -10.25 11.37 -10.07
N PHE A 219 -10.73 10.52 -10.97
CA PHE A 219 -10.03 10.11 -12.18
C PHE A 219 -10.99 10.16 -13.37
N GLY A 220 -10.62 10.86 -14.44
CA GLY A 220 -11.38 10.90 -15.69
C GLY A 220 -12.83 11.43 -15.57
N PRO A 221 -13.60 11.38 -16.67
CA PRO A 221 -14.95 11.92 -16.72
C PRO A 221 -15.91 11.31 -15.67
N LEU A 222 -15.87 10.00 -15.43
CA LEU A 222 -16.76 9.38 -14.43
C LEU A 222 -16.46 9.85 -13.00
N GLY A 223 -15.19 10.16 -12.70
CA GLY A 223 -14.81 10.72 -11.41
C GLY A 223 -15.27 12.18 -11.24
N ASP A 224 -15.19 12.96 -12.32
CA ASP A 224 -15.70 14.34 -12.32
C ASP A 224 -17.22 14.38 -12.13
N ASP A 225 -17.96 13.49 -12.81
CA ASP A 225 -19.41 13.35 -12.68
C ASP A 225 -19.79 12.94 -11.24
N ASP A 226 -19.05 12.03 -10.63
CA ASP A 226 -19.27 11.61 -9.23
C ASP A 226 -19.02 12.75 -8.24
N TYR A 227 -17.99 13.57 -8.49
CA TYR A 227 -17.70 14.75 -7.69
C TYR A 227 -18.79 15.80 -7.80
N GLU A 228 -19.27 16.10 -9.01
CA GLU A 228 -20.35 17.06 -9.25
C GLU A 228 -21.65 16.60 -8.58
N ARG A 229 -21.98 15.30 -8.69
CA ARG A 229 -23.16 14.72 -8.01
C ARG A 229 -23.07 14.83 -6.49
N THR A 230 -21.90 14.55 -5.92
CA THR A 230 -21.71 14.53 -4.46
C THR A 230 -21.65 15.93 -3.86
N ASN A 231 -21.01 16.89 -4.55
CA ASN A 231 -20.74 18.22 -3.99
C ASN A 231 -21.63 19.33 -4.57
N GLY A 232 -22.45 19.03 -5.59
CA GLY A 232 -23.28 20.02 -6.29
C GLY A 232 -22.48 21.07 -7.08
N ILE A 233 -21.15 20.90 -7.18
CA ILE A 233 -20.25 21.84 -7.84
C ILE A 233 -19.47 21.09 -8.91
N ARG A 234 -19.62 21.54 -10.16
CA ARG A 234 -18.81 21.06 -11.25
C ARG A 234 -17.37 21.52 -11.05
N ARG A 235 -16.44 20.58 -10.93
CA ARG A 235 -15.01 20.90 -10.95
C ARG A 235 -14.72 21.59 -12.28
N ALA A 236 -14.11 22.78 -12.22
CA ALA A 236 -13.55 23.38 -13.42
C ALA A 236 -12.64 22.33 -14.04
N LYS A 237 -12.86 21.98 -15.32
CA LYS A 237 -11.97 21.08 -16.03
C LYS A 237 -10.58 21.66 -15.84
N ALA A 238 -9.73 20.95 -15.09
CA ALA A 238 -8.33 21.29 -15.08
C ALA A 238 -7.94 21.36 -16.56
N PRO A 239 -7.32 22.46 -17.03
CA PRO A 239 -6.79 22.47 -18.40
C PRO A 239 -6.02 21.17 -18.57
N ALA A 240 -6.16 20.49 -19.72
CA ALA A 240 -5.55 19.19 -19.96
C ALA A 240 -4.03 19.30 -19.75
N PHE A 241 -3.58 19.16 -18.50
CA PHE A 241 -2.25 19.55 -18.08
C PHE A 241 -1.40 18.30 -18.06
N ALA A 242 -0.34 18.39 -18.85
CA ALA A 242 0.76 17.44 -18.87
C ALA A 242 1.26 17.18 -17.44
N GLY A 243 1.10 15.95 -16.98
CA GLY A 243 1.65 15.49 -15.70
C GLY A 243 0.78 15.87 -14.51
N SER A 244 0.27 14.85 -13.83
CA SER A 244 -0.15 14.91 -12.43
C SER A 244 0.79 15.84 -11.64
N ARG A 245 0.28 17.00 -11.21
CA ARG A 245 0.87 17.67 -10.06
C ARG A 245 0.58 16.75 -8.89
N THR A 246 1.58 15.98 -8.48
CA THR A 246 1.68 15.50 -7.12
C THR A 246 1.34 16.69 -6.23
N VAL A 247 0.33 16.55 -5.36
CA VAL A 247 0.02 17.51 -4.31
C VAL A 247 1.18 17.45 -3.31
N GLY A 248 2.29 18.07 -3.70
CA GLY A 248 3.50 18.21 -2.93
C GLY A 248 3.59 19.65 -2.46
N LYS A 249 3.52 19.80 -1.13
CA LYS A 249 3.79 21.02 -0.34
C LYS A 249 2.68 22.06 -0.28
N PHE A 250 1.79 21.89 0.71
CA PHE A 250 1.29 23.00 1.52
C PHE A 250 1.09 22.53 2.96
N TYR A 251 2.17 22.51 3.74
CA TYR A 251 2.20 22.87 5.16
C TYR A 251 3.66 23.26 5.43
N ARG A 252 3.90 24.57 5.62
CA ARG A 252 5.10 25.10 6.25
C ARG A 252 4.79 25.35 7.72
#